data_AF-B1MWN4-F1
#
_entry.id   AF-B1MWN4-F1
#
_cell.length_a   1.000
_cell.length_b   1.000
_cell.length_c   1.000
_cell.angle_alpha   90.00
_cell.angle_beta   90.00
_cell.angle_gamma   90.00
#
_symmetry.space_group_name_H-M   'P 1'
#
loop_
_entity.id
_entity.type
_entity.pdbx_description
1 polymer ?
#
loop_
_entity_poly.entity_id
_entity_poly.type
_entity_poly.pdbx_seq_one_letter_code
_entity_poly.pdbx_strand_id
1 'polypeptide(L)'
;MSSSVHNSFLFKISILSISLVLTVTTAVSTALPAMIATFKQYPSTQVEMLTTLPTISLLLTVLASSWIIKRLGARRTTLIGLIIALLAGLVPVFINDYVIVFISRLLLGVGVGLFNNLAYSLIMAVYEGEERQTMLGFQSAVGTVGNALASFVVGLLISSGWQVAFNVNWLFVIPLVLFGLFATKIDQFTNPVVTETGDTAPIKAKETTNMAVVGYVLLIATFFAFYFGLLLKLAGFLVEQHLGTAAVAATQLSVMSLIGLLPSLLYGQIYKHLRRLTIPIGLIITGPGIGIIATAGTLTMTWIGIVISGFGLPIVMPAIFGKVAEVQPEGSSNLSSALMLVGINVAVFLSPQVLAVTTQIIGQTSNKATMLVSTVMLFVLGAIQLVMATTKKQPIKNRSEMKS
;
A
#
# COMPACT_ATOMS: atom_id res chain seq x y z
N MET A 1 12.78 -3.73 36.86
CA MET A 1 13.73 -3.18 35.86
C MET A 1 13.25 -3.29 34.41
N SER A 2 12.27 -4.13 34.04
CA SER A 2 11.74 -4.18 32.65
C SER A 2 10.70 -3.10 32.31
N SER A 3 10.13 -2.41 33.31
CA SER A 3 9.08 -1.39 33.13
C SER A 3 9.56 -0.06 32.55
N SER A 4 10.85 0.30 32.69
CA SER A 4 11.37 1.59 32.17
C SER A 4 11.72 1.56 30.68
N VAL A 5 11.86 0.38 30.08
CA VAL A 5 12.28 0.20 28.68
C VAL A 5 11.09 0.34 27.72
N HIS A 6 9.91 -0.18 28.10
CA HIS A 6 8.67 -0.11 27.32
C HIS A 6 8.21 1.33 27.06
N ASN A 7 8.44 2.23 28.03
CA ASN A 7 8.06 3.64 27.96
C ASN A 7 9.15 4.55 27.40
N SER A 8 10.30 4.01 27.01
CA SER A 8 11.34 4.82 26.38
C SER A 8 10.85 5.31 25.02
N PHE A 9 10.68 6.62 24.87
CA PHE A 9 10.31 7.28 23.63
C PHE A 9 11.16 6.81 22.42
N LEU A 10 12.44 6.55 22.66
CA LEU A 10 13.37 6.04 21.65
C LEU A 10 13.03 4.62 21.17
N PHE A 11 12.51 3.75 22.06
CA PHE A 11 12.07 2.40 21.69
C PHE A 11 10.81 2.46 20.80
N LYS A 12 9.84 3.31 21.15
CA LYS A 12 8.66 3.59 20.33
C LYS A 12 9.05 4.09 18.94
N ILE A 13 9.98 5.05 18.86
CA ILE A 13 10.52 5.56 17.59
C ILE A 13 11.19 4.45 16.78
N SER A 14 11.96 3.57 17.41
CA SER A 14 12.67 2.51 16.68
C SER A 14 11.69 1.56 15.96
N ILE A 15 10.60 1.18 16.62
CA ILE A 15 9.55 0.34 16.02
C ILE A 15 8.83 1.10 14.90
N LEU A 16 8.45 2.35 15.16
CA LEU A 16 7.73 3.17 14.18
C LEU A 16 8.59 3.54 12.96
N SER A 17 9.92 3.59 13.10
CA SER A 17 10.82 3.88 11.98
C SER A 17 10.78 2.81 10.89
N ILE A 18 10.45 1.56 11.22
CA ILE A 18 10.24 0.49 10.22
C ILE A 18 9.00 0.82 9.37
N SER A 19 7.94 1.30 10.01
CA SER A 19 6.69 1.66 9.33
C SER A 19 6.88 2.78 8.31
N LEU A 20 7.81 3.71 8.58
CA LEU A 20 8.17 4.82 7.68
C LEU A 20 8.56 4.32 6.28
N VAL A 21 9.26 3.18 6.22
CA VAL A 21 9.89 2.70 4.97
C VAL A 21 9.10 1.61 4.24
N LEU A 22 8.03 1.08 4.85
CA LEU A 22 7.20 0.03 4.24
C LEU A 22 6.53 0.48 2.93
N THR A 23 6.18 1.76 2.86
CA THR A 23 5.40 2.35 1.77
C THR A 23 6.28 3.06 0.73
N VAL A 24 7.54 3.33 1.05
CA VAL A 24 8.52 4.04 0.21
C VAL A 24 8.72 3.36 -1.15
N THR A 25 8.54 2.04 -1.23
CA THR A 25 8.60 1.29 -2.49
C THR A 25 7.64 1.80 -3.55
N THR A 26 6.46 2.28 -3.13
CA THR A 26 5.42 2.78 -4.03
C THR A 26 5.69 4.20 -4.52
N ALA A 27 6.47 4.99 -3.77
CA ALA A 27 6.85 6.36 -4.13
C ALA A 27 7.66 6.43 -5.43
N VAL A 28 8.41 5.38 -5.76
CA VAL A 28 9.23 5.28 -6.99
C VAL A 28 8.37 5.30 -8.25
N SER A 29 7.06 4.99 -8.17
CA SER A 29 6.12 5.13 -9.30
C SER A 29 6.09 6.55 -9.88
N THR A 30 6.41 7.58 -9.07
CA THR A 30 6.53 8.97 -9.54
C THR A 30 7.72 9.17 -10.49
N ALA A 31 8.75 8.31 -10.46
CA ALA A 31 9.91 8.32 -11.36
C ALA A 31 9.69 7.56 -12.67
N LEU A 32 8.63 6.74 -12.75
CA LEU A 32 8.28 5.94 -13.93
C LEU A 32 8.29 6.72 -15.26
N PRO A 33 7.79 7.98 -15.33
CA PRO A 33 7.80 8.73 -16.58
C PRO A 33 9.18 8.88 -17.20
N ALA A 34 10.18 9.17 -16.37
CA ALA A 34 11.56 9.34 -16.81
C ALA A 34 12.25 7.99 -17.07
N MET A 35 11.80 6.90 -16.43
CA MET A 35 12.25 5.54 -16.74
C MET A 35 11.79 5.09 -18.14
N ILE A 36 10.53 5.35 -18.52
CA ILE A 36 9.99 5.03 -19.86
C ILE A 36 10.78 5.76 -20.95
N ALA A 37 11.15 7.02 -20.69
CA ALA A 37 11.98 7.80 -21.61
C ALA A 37 13.42 7.26 -21.76
N THR A 38 13.91 6.48 -20.80
CA THR A 38 15.27 5.90 -20.84
C THR A 38 15.25 4.51 -21.48
N PHE A 39 14.32 3.65 -21.08
CA PHE A 39 14.20 2.27 -21.56
C PHE A 39 13.32 2.17 -22.82
N LYS A 40 13.55 3.05 -23.81
CA LYS A 40 12.71 3.15 -25.03
C LYS A 40 12.69 1.87 -25.87
N GLN A 41 13.72 1.03 -25.75
CA GLN A 41 13.78 -0.26 -26.45
C GLN A 41 12.82 -1.32 -25.88
N TYR A 42 12.24 -1.10 -24.70
CA TYR A 42 11.29 -2.01 -24.08
C TYR A 42 9.85 -1.47 -24.20
N PRO A 43 8.83 -2.35 -24.32
CA PRO A 43 7.44 -1.95 -24.22
C PRO A 43 7.17 -1.19 -22.91
N SER A 44 6.34 -0.14 -22.94
CA SER A 44 6.00 0.67 -21.76
C SER A 44 5.47 -0.19 -20.60
N THR A 45 4.69 -1.24 -20.91
CA THR A 45 4.18 -2.21 -19.93
C THR A 45 5.29 -2.95 -19.18
N GLN A 46 6.43 -3.22 -19.82
CA GLN A 46 7.59 -3.85 -19.18
C GLN A 46 8.30 -2.87 -18.23
N VAL A 47 8.42 -1.60 -18.62
CA VAL A 47 9.02 -0.56 -17.76
C VAL A 47 8.10 -0.24 -16.57
N GLU A 48 6.78 -0.19 -16.80
CA GLU A 48 5.75 -0.04 -15.75
C GLU A 48 5.86 -1.14 -14.70
N MET A 49 6.09 -2.39 -15.13
CA MET A 49 6.25 -3.54 -14.26
C MET A 49 7.46 -3.38 -13.31
N LEU A 50 8.50 -2.60 -13.64
CA LEU A 50 9.60 -2.31 -12.71
C LEU A 50 9.14 -1.63 -11.42
N THR A 51 8.03 -0.89 -11.46
CA THR A 51 7.47 -0.22 -10.28
C THR A 51 6.56 -1.13 -9.45
N THR A 52 6.02 -2.18 -10.05
CA THR A 52 5.08 -3.11 -9.40
C THR A 52 5.73 -4.44 -8.99
N LEU A 53 6.86 -4.83 -9.60
CA LEU A 53 7.63 -6.05 -9.26
C LEU A 53 7.96 -6.24 -7.77
N PRO A 54 8.26 -5.18 -6.98
CA PRO A 54 8.53 -5.37 -5.57
C PRO A 54 7.33 -5.97 -4.80
N THR A 55 6.09 -5.79 -5.26
CA THR A 55 4.91 -6.24 -4.51
C THR A 55 4.73 -7.75 -4.52
N ILE A 56 5.04 -8.43 -5.64
CA ILE A 56 4.92 -9.89 -5.71
C ILE A 56 6.01 -10.59 -4.90
N SER A 57 7.24 -10.09 -4.93
CA SER A 57 8.35 -10.62 -4.15
C SER A 57 8.18 -10.34 -2.66
N LEU A 58 7.64 -9.17 -2.30
CA LEU A 58 7.18 -8.85 -0.94
C LEU A 58 6.15 -9.88 -0.49
N LEU A 59 5.09 -10.12 -1.28
CA LEU A 59 4.04 -11.07 -0.94
C LEU A 59 4.60 -12.47 -0.65
N LEU A 60 5.42 -13.01 -1.56
CA LEU A 60 6.01 -14.34 -1.40
C LEU A 60 6.89 -14.41 -0.14
N THR A 61 7.63 -13.34 0.14
CA THR A 61 8.51 -13.29 1.30
C THR A 61 7.74 -13.15 2.61
N VAL A 62 6.66 -12.38 2.63
CA VAL A 62 5.74 -12.26 3.78
C VAL A 62 5.14 -13.62 4.11
N LEU A 63 4.71 -14.39 3.10
CA LEU A 63 4.19 -15.75 3.31
C LEU A 63 5.27 -16.70 3.86
N ALA A 64 6.52 -16.56 3.39
CA ALA A 64 7.65 -17.34 3.89
C ALA A 64 8.21 -16.84 5.24
N SER A 65 7.86 -15.62 5.67
CA SER A 65 8.51 -14.92 6.78
C SER A 65 8.45 -15.69 8.10
N SER A 66 7.35 -16.39 8.38
CA SER A 66 7.18 -17.19 9.60
C SER A 66 8.23 -18.31 9.71
N TRP A 67 8.54 -18.98 8.61
CA TRP A 67 9.58 -20.01 8.55
C TRP A 67 10.98 -19.41 8.67
N ILE A 68 11.22 -18.25 8.02
CA ILE A 68 12.51 -17.55 8.06
C ILE A 68 12.81 -17.06 9.47
N ILE A 69 11.82 -16.43 10.13
CA ILE A 69 11.93 -15.92 11.51
C ILE A 69 12.19 -17.05 12.49
N LYS A 70 11.58 -18.24 12.33
CA LYS A 70 11.87 -19.41 13.17
C LYS A 70 13.32 -19.86 13.08
N ARG A 71 13.99 -19.69 11.93
CA ARG A 71 15.37 -20.11 11.72
C ARG A 71 16.40 -19.05 12.09
N LEU A 72 16.14 -17.79 11.75
CA LEU A 72 17.10 -16.69 11.89
C LEU A 72 16.85 -15.82 13.13
N GLY A 73 15.64 -15.89 13.72
CA GLY A 73 15.17 -14.95 14.73
C GLY A 73 14.68 -13.64 14.11
N ALA A 74 13.70 -13.00 14.74
CA ALA A 74 13.05 -11.82 14.15
C ALA A 74 14.01 -10.63 13.95
N ARG A 75 14.95 -10.44 14.90
CA ARG A 75 15.98 -9.40 14.82
C ARG A 75 16.86 -9.55 13.57
N ARG A 76 17.45 -10.73 13.37
CA ARG A 76 18.37 -10.95 12.24
C ARG A 76 17.62 -10.86 10.92
N THR A 77 16.43 -11.46 10.84
CA THR A 77 15.56 -11.36 9.67
C THR A 77 15.28 -9.91 9.29
N THR A 78 15.00 -9.06 10.27
CA THR A 78 14.72 -7.64 10.06
C THR A 78 15.95 -6.88 9.55
N LEU A 79 17.10 -7.04 10.22
CA LEU A 79 18.33 -6.36 9.82
C LEU A 79 18.78 -6.79 8.42
N ILE A 80 18.71 -8.10 8.13
CA ILE A 80 19.00 -8.63 6.79
C ILE A 80 18.03 -8.04 5.77
N GLY A 81 16.73 -7.99 6.08
CA GLY A 81 15.72 -7.40 5.22
C GLY A 81 15.97 -5.92 4.91
N LEU A 82 16.29 -5.12 5.93
CA LEU A 82 16.63 -3.69 5.78
C LEU A 82 17.89 -3.49 4.93
N ILE A 83 18.92 -4.32 5.12
CA ILE A 83 20.16 -4.27 4.31
C ILE A 83 19.85 -4.64 2.86
N ILE A 84 19.12 -5.73 2.61
CA ILE A 84 18.72 -6.15 1.26
C ILE A 84 17.91 -5.05 0.58
N ALA A 85 16.91 -4.48 1.27
CA ALA A 85 16.07 -3.42 0.74
C ALA A 85 16.88 -2.16 0.39
N LEU A 86 17.81 -1.75 1.26
CA LEU A 86 18.71 -0.62 1.01
C LEU A 86 19.60 -0.85 -0.22
N LEU A 87 20.35 -1.97 -0.23
CA LEU A 87 21.30 -2.24 -1.31
C LEU A 87 20.59 -2.45 -2.64
N ALA A 88 19.55 -3.29 -2.68
CA ALA A 88 18.78 -3.54 -3.89
C ALA A 88 18.00 -2.29 -4.35
N GLY A 89 17.49 -1.49 -3.40
CA GLY A 89 16.83 -0.21 -3.65
C GLY A 89 17.73 0.79 -4.37
N LEU A 90 19.01 0.85 -4.01
CA LEU A 90 20.01 1.76 -4.57
C LEU A 90 20.65 1.30 -5.88
N VAL A 91 20.53 0.03 -6.29
CA VAL A 91 21.10 -0.47 -7.56
C VAL A 91 20.80 0.43 -8.77
N PRO A 92 19.56 0.90 -9.00
CA PRO A 92 19.25 1.74 -10.17
C PRO A 92 19.85 3.14 -10.14
N VAL A 93 20.37 3.59 -8.99
CA VAL A 93 21.15 4.84 -8.90
C VAL A 93 22.42 4.73 -9.73
N PHE A 94 23.04 3.54 -9.74
CA PHE A 94 24.35 3.32 -10.36
C PHE A 94 24.27 2.56 -11.69
N ILE A 95 23.20 1.79 -11.90
CA ILE A 95 23.08 0.87 -13.03
C ILE A 95 21.89 1.25 -13.91
N ASN A 96 22.15 1.35 -15.22
CA ASN A 96 21.15 1.64 -16.26
C ASN A 96 20.98 0.44 -17.21
N ASP A 97 20.72 -0.73 -16.64
CA ASP A 97 20.45 -1.96 -17.37
C ASP A 97 19.11 -2.53 -16.90
N TYR A 98 18.21 -2.84 -17.85
CA TYR A 98 16.85 -3.25 -17.53
C TYR A 98 16.82 -4.54 -16.71
N VAL A 99 17.65 -5.54 -17.05
CA VAL A 99 17.65 -6.85 -16.39
C VAL A 99 18.19 -6.72 -14.96
N ILE A 100 19.25 -5.95 -14.77
CA ILE A 100 19.81 -5.69 -13.44
C ILE A 100 18.82 -4.90 -12.58
N VAL A 101 18.16 -3.88 -13.15
CA VAL A 101 17.11 -3.14 -12.44
C VAL A 101 15.97 -4.08 -12.08
N PHE A 102 15.50 -4.92 -13.00
CA PHE A 102 14.45 -5.91 -12.75
C PHE A 102 14.78 -6.83 -11.56
N ILE A 103 15.98 -7.42 -11.54
CA ILE A 103 16.43 -8.29 -10.43
C ILE A 103 16.49 -7.48 -9.12
N SER A 104 17.00 -6.24 -9.18
CA SER A 104 17.04 -5.37 -7.99
C SER A 104 15.64 -5.09 -7.42
N ARG A 105 14.62 -4.97 -8.26
CA ARG A 105 13.23 -4.74 -7.81
C ARG A 105 12.64 -5.96 -7.12
N LEU A 106 12.96 -7.16 -7.59
CA LEU A 106 12.61 -8.40 -6.89
C LEU A 106 13.31 -8.50 -5.54
N LEU A 107 14.62 -8.23 -5.49
CA LEU A 107 15.38 -8.25 -4.24
C LEU A 107 14.90 -7.19 -3.25
N LEU A 108 14.52 -6.00 -3.72
CA LEU A 108 13.91 -4.97 -2.89
C LEU A 108 12.64 -5.48 -2.21
N GLY A 109 11.74 -6.12 -2.96
CA GLY A 109 10.53 -6.70 -2.39
C GLY A 109 10.82 -7.84 -1.40
N VAL A 110 11.83 -8.68 -1.65
CA VAL A 110 12.32 -9.66 -0.67
C VAL A 110 12.76 -8.96 0.61
N GLY A 111 13.62 -7.95 0.52
CA GLY A 111 14.10 -7.19 1.67
C GLY A 111 12.95 -6.62 2.51
N VAL A 112 12.01 -5.93 1.85
CA VAL A 112 10.82 -5.34 2.50
C VAL A 112 9.93 -6.41 3.12
N GLY A 113 9.69 -7.52 2.43
CA GLY A 113 8.86 -8.62 2.93
C GLY A 113 9.41 -9.28 4.19
N LEU A 114 10.73 -9.28 4.40
CA LEU A 114 11.36 -9.85 5.60
C LEU A 114 11.02 -9.06 6.89
N PHE A 115 10.88 -7.74 6.80
CA PHE A 115 10.57 -6.89 7.96
C PHE A 115 9.14 -6.34 7.98
N ASN A 116 8.35 -6.56 6.93
CA ASN A 116 6.99 -6.04 6.81
C ASN A 116 6.09 -6.35 8.03
N ASN A 117 6.19 -7.58 8.55
CA ASN A 117 5.35 -8.03 9.66
C ASN A 117 5.90 -7.66 11.04
N LEU A 118 7.13 -7.15 11.12
CA LEU A 118 7.81 -6.95 12.40
C LEU A 118 7.20 -5.78 13.19
N ALA A 119 6.97 -4.64 12.55
CA ALA A 119 6.46 -3.46 13.25
C ALA A 119 5.13 -3.77 13.95
N TYR A 120 4.23 -4.47 13.23
CA TYR A 120 2.96 -4.93 13.80
C TYR A 120 3.17 -5.95 14.91
N SER A 121 3.99 -6.99 14.70
CA SER A 121 4.18 -8.05 15.70
C SER A 121 4.83 -7.53 16.99
N LEU A 122 5.78 -6.60 16.89
CA LEU A 122 6.40 -5.94 18.04
C LEU A 122 5.39 -5.09 18.81
N ILE A 123 4.55 -4.32 18.12
CA ILE A 123 3.52 -3.53 18.80
C ILE A 123 2.57 -4.44 19.57
N MET A 124 2.17 -5.56 18.94
CA MET A 124 1.30 -6.55 19.56
C MET A 124 1.98 -7.28 20.73
N ALA A 125 3.28 -7.52 20.69
CA ALA A 125 4.01 -8.21 21.75
C ALA A 125 4.34 -7.32 22.96
N VAL A 126 4.59 -6.03 22.73
CA VAL A 126 5.08 -5.10 23.76
C VAL A 126 3.95 -4.32 24.45
N TYR A 127 2.92 -3.90 23.72
CA TYR A 127 1.89 -3.01 24.25
C TYR A 127 0.56 -3.76 24.41
N GLU A 128 -0.25 -3.32 25.38
CA GLU A 128 -1.57 -3.86 25.68
C GLU A 128 -2.62 -2.75 25.79
N GLY A 129 -3.90 -3.13 25.79
CA GLY A 129 -5.03 -2.21 26.00
C GLY A 129 -5.07 -1.03 25.02
N GLU A 130 -5.32 0.16 25.55
CA GLU A 130 -5.44 1.40 24.79
C GLU A 130 -4.11 1.80 24.13
N GLU A 131 -2.98 1.60 24.80
CA GLU A 131 -1.66 1.97 24.29
C GLU A 131 -1.29 1.19 23.02
N ARG A 132 -1.67 -0.10 22.95
CA ARG A 132 -1.53 -0.90 21.71
C ARG A 132 -2.27 -0.26 20.55
N GLN A 133 -3.51 0.17 20.76
CA GLN A 133 -4.32 0.79 19.71
C GLN A 133 -3.71 2.13 19.27
N THR A 134 -3.20 2.92 20.22
CA THR A 134 -2.47 4.16 19.91
C THR A 134 -1.23 3.89 19.07
N MET A 135 -0.42 2.88 19.42
CA MET A 135 0.79 2.52 18.68
C MET A 135 0.50 1.98 17.28
N LEU A 136 -0.55 1.18 17.11
CA LEU A 136 -1.03 0.74 15.78
C LEU A 136 -1.50 1.94 14.94
N GLY A 137 -2.17 2.92 15.57
CA GLY A 137 -2.52 4.18 14.93
C GLY A 137 -1.29 4.95 14.46
N PHE A 138 -0.27 5.09 15.30
CA PHE A 138 0.99 5.73 14.93
C PHE A 138 1.73 4.97 13.83
N GLN A 139 1.74 3.64 13.84
CA GLN A 139 2.34 2.84 12.77
C GLN A 139 1.72 3.20 11.41
N SER A 140 0.39 3.25 11.33
CA SER A 140 -0.33 3.61 10.10
C SER A 140 -0.04 5.05 9.67
N ALA A 141 -0.08 5.99 10.61
CA ALA A 141 0.21 7.40 10.34
C ALA A 141 1.64 7.62 9.82
N VAL A 142 2.64 7.02 10.49
CA VAL A 142 4.05 7.12 10.11
C VAL A 142 4.30 6.48 8.74
N GLY A 143 3.65 5.37 8.42
CA GLY A 143 3.74 4.78 7.08
C GLY A 143 3.12 5.66 5.99
N THR A 144 2.01 6.34 6.29
CA THR A 144 1.39 7.28 5.33
C THR A 144 2.25 8.52 5.12
N VAL A 145 2.76 9.11 6.20
CA VAL A 145 3.69 10.25 6.15
C VAL A 145 4.98 9.86 5.44
N GLY A 146 5.53 8.68 5.73
CA GLY A 146 6.71 8.15 5.06
C GLY A 146 6.53 8.05 3.55
N ASN A 147 5.38 7.55 3.10
CA ASN A 147 5.06 7.50 1.67
C ASN A 147 4.98 8.89 1.05
N ALA A 148 4.25 9.81 1.69
CA ALA A 148 4.04 11.15 1.16
C ALA A 148 5.35 11.95 1.08
N LEU A 149 6.20 11.86 2.11
CA LEU A 149 7.53 12.45 2.12
C LEU A 149 8.44 11.82 1.06
N ALA A 150 8.42 10.48 0.93
CA ALA A 150 9.21 9.79 -0.09
C ALA A 150 8.78 10.20 -1.50
N SER A 151 7.49 10.24 -1.80
CA SER A 151 6.97 10.71 -3.09
C SER A 151 7.39 12.15 -3.37
N PHE A 152 7.28 13.03 -2.38
CA PHE A 152 7.72 14.42 -2.51
C PHE A 152 9.23 14.52 -2.79
N VAL A 153 10.07 13.78 -2.06
CA VAL A 153 11.52 13.72 -2.28
C VAL A 153 11.82 13.19 -3.69
N VAL A 154 11.16 12.12 -4.14
CA VAL A 154 11.33 11.61 -5.51
C VAL A 154 10.97 12.68 -6.54
N GLY A 155 9.85 13.38 -6.36
CA GLY A 155 9.42 14.47 -7.24
C GLY A 155 10.43 15.61 -7.34
N LEU A 156 11.17 15.92 -6.27
CA LEU A 156 12.27 16.89 -6.32
C LEU A 156 13.49 16.35 -7.06
N LEU A 157 13.87 15.10 -6.76
CA LEU A 157 15.09 14.47 -7.29
C LEU A 157 15.01 14.13 -8.78
N ILE A 158 13.81 13.86 -9.31
CA ILE A 158 13.61 13.45 -10.70
C ILE A 158 14.12 14.49 -11.72
N SER A 159 14.17 15.77 -11.34
CA SER A 159 14.69 16.87 -12.16
C SER A 159 16.13 16.64 -12.63
N SER A 160 16.92 15.88 -11.86
CA SER A 160 18.32 15.54 -12.16
C SER A 160 18.47 14.17 -12.82
N GLY A 161 17.37 13.51 -13.18
CA GLY A 161 17.36 12.19 -13.80
C GLY A 161 16.64 11.13 -12.94
N TRP A 162 16.08 10.13 -13.60
CA TRP A 162 15.30 9.08 -12.93
C TRP A 162 16.13 8.23 -11.97
N GLN A 163 17.43 8.07 -12.21
CA GLN A 163 18.32 7.31 -11.31
C GLN A 163 18.46 8.02 -9.96
N VAL A 164 18.50 9.36 -9.97
CA VAL A 164 18.66 10.18 -8.75
C VAL A 164 17.45 10.02 -7.83
N ALA A 165 16.24 9.82 -8.38
CA ALA A 165 15.04 9.52 -7.61
C ALA A 165 15.19 8.28 -6.71
N PHE A 166 16.00 7.30 -7.09
CA PHE A 166 16.20 6.07 -6.30
C PHE A 166 17.05 6.32 -5.05
N ASN A 167 17.66 7.51 -4.89
CA ASN A 167 18.26 7.91 -3.62
C ASN A 167 17.24 8.06 -2.48
N VAL A 168 15.92 8.08 -2.77
CA VAL A 168 14.89 7.97 -1.73
C VAL A 168 15.06 6.70 -0.88
N ASN A 169 15.66 5.64 -1.43
CA ASN A 169 15.93 4.40 -0.70
C ASN A 169 16.99 4.58 0.41
N TRP A 170 17.73 5.69 0.46
CA TRP A 170 18.55 6.02 1.63
C TRP A 170 17.74 6.17 2.91
N LEU A 171 16.43 6.41 2.83
CA LEU A 171 15.52 6.39 3.99
C LEU A 171 15.56 5.06 4.76
N PHE A 172 15.93 3.93 4.13
CA PHE A 172 16.13 2.64 4.83
C PHE A 172 17.25 2.67 5.86
N VAL A 173 18.21 3.60 5.77
CA VAL A 173 19.26 3.76 6.78
C VAL A 173 18.70 4.17 8.14
N ILE A 174 17.63 4.96 8.17
CA ILE A 174 17.00 5.44 9.41
C ILE A 174 16.56 4.25 10.30
N PRO A 175 15.66 3.35 9.84
CA PRO A 175 15.31 2.18 10.60
C PRO A 175 16.48 1.21 10.75
N LEU A 176 17.41 1.10 9.80
CA LEU A 176 18.57 0.22 9.95
C LEU A 176 19.43 0.61 11.17
N VAL A 177 19.71 1.90 11.33
CA VAL A 177 20.47 2.44 12.47
C VAL A 177 19.65 2.38 13.75
N LEU A 178 18.42 2.92 13.74
CA LEU A 178 17.58 2.97 14.93
C LEU A 178 17.25 1.56 15.44
N PHE A 179 16.78 0.67 14.55
CA PHE A 179 16.52 -0.71 14.92
C PHE A 179 17.80 -1.40 15.36
N GLY A 180 18.91 -1.24 14.63
CA GLY A 180 20.21 -1.83 14.98
C GLY A 180 20.70 -1.47 16.39
N LEU A 181 20.55 -0.20 16.80
CA LEU A 181 20.92 0.29 18.13
C LEU A 181 20.04 -0.28 19.26
N PHE A 182 18.76 -0.51 19.00
CA PHE A 182 17.81 -1.04 19.99
C PHE A 182 17.58 -2.55 19.87
N ALA A 183 18.25 -3.22 18.91
CA ALA A 183 17.98 -4.59 18.51
C ALA A 183 18.17 -5.61 19.65
N THR A 184 19.15 -5.42 20.54
CA THR A 184 19.37 -6.29 21.73
C THR A 184 18.24 -6.21 22.76
N LYS A 185 17.54 -5.08 22.85
CA LYS A 185 16.36 -4.93 23.71
C LYS A 185 15.13 -5.56 23.06
N ILE A 186 15.06 -5.50 21.74
CA ILE A 186 13.98 -6.12 20.94
C ILE A 186 14.05 -7.64 21.03
N ASP A 187 15.25 -8.24 21.11
CA ASP A 187 15.44 -9.69 21.33
C ASP A 187 14.68 -10.22 22.55
N GLN A 188 14.48 -9.40 23.59
CA GLN A 188 13.72 -9.78 24.79
C GLN A 188 12.22 -9.99 24.50
N PHE A 189 11.72 -9.39 23.42
CA PHE A 189 10.33 -9.46 22.97
C PHE A 189 10.16 -10.31 21.71
N THR A 190 11.25 -10.66 21.02
CA THR A 190 11.23 -11.46 19.79
C THR A 190 11.79 -12.88 19.92
N ASN A 191 12.50 -13.19 21.02
CA ASN A 191 12.88 -14.57 21.34
C ASN A 191 11.70 -15.32 21.98
N PRO A 192 11.55 -16.60 21.64
CA PRO A 192 10.47 -17.01 20.76
C PRO A 192 9.09 -16.68 21.34
N VAL A 193 8.35 -15.79 20.67
CA VAL A 193 6.89 -15.99 20.54
C VAL A 193 6.66 -17.05 19.45
N VAL A 194 7.26 -18.22 19.70
CA VAL A 194 6.62 -19.50 19.47
C VAL A 194 6.29 -19.98 20.88
N THR A 195 5.32 -19.33 21.52
CA THR A 195 4.29 -20.17 22.12
C THR A 195 3.70 -20.94 20.91
N GLU A 196 3.99 -22.23 20.71
CA GLU A 196 3.59 -23.27 21.65
C GLU A 196 2.64 -22.65 22.66
N THR A 197 1.44 -22.32 22.20
CA THR A 197 0.30 -22.70 23.03
C THR A 197 0.57 -24.16 23.39
N GLY A 198 1.25 -24.38 24.53
CA GLY A 198 1.49 -25.69 25.06
C GLY A 198 0.13 -26.37 25.13
N ASP A 199 0.06 -27.56 24.54
CA ASP A 199 -0.77 -28.74 24.83
C ASP A 199 -2.14 -28.64 25.53
N THR A 200 -2.76 -27.46 25.57
CA THR A 200 -4.17 -27.21 25.91
C THR A 200 -4.69 -25.99 25.16
N ALA A 201 -4.21 -25.73 23.94
CA ALA A 201 -4.93 -24.83 23.05
C ALA A 201 -6.26 -25.51 22.71
N PRO A 202 -7.43 -24.88 22.92
CA PRO A 202 -8.66 -25.41 22.35
C PRO A 202 -8.38 -25.59 20.86
N ILE A 203 -8.63 -26.79 20.33
CA ILE A 203 -8.44 -27.16 18.91
C ILE A 203 -8.61 -25.90 18.08
N LYS A 204 -7.49 -25.33 17.56
CA LYS A 204 -7.55 -24.04 16.85
C LYS A 204 -8.61 -24.20 15.79
N ALA A 205 -9.74 -23.53 15.98
CA ALA A 205 -10.87 -23.63 15.06
C ALA A 205 -10.30 -23.38 13.66
N LYS A 206 -10.57 -24.32 12.75
CA LYS A 206 -10.03 -24.27 11.40
C LYS A 206 -10.36 -22.89 10.83
N GLU A 207 -9.33 -22.05 10.60
CA GLU A 207 -9.56 -20.74 9.99
C GLU A 207 -10.20 -21.01 8.62
N THR A 208 -11.34 -20.39 8.39
CA THR A 208 -12.15 -20.59 7.18
C THR A 208 -12.42 -19.25 6.55
N THR A 209 -12.85 -19.29 5.30
CA THR A 209 -13.25 -18.09 4.56
C THR A 209 -14.70 -18.24 4.13
N ASN A 210 -15.39 -17.12 3.98
CA ASN A 210 -16.73 -17.07 3.43
C ASN A 210 -16.77 -16.19 2.17
N MET A 211 -17.88 -16.30 1.42
CA MET A 211 -18.04 -15.56 0.18
C MET A 211 -18.03 -14.04 0.35
N ALA A 212 -18.38 -13.51 1.54
CA ALA A 212 -18.33 -12.09 1.80
C ALA A 212 -16.88 -11.58 1.85
N VAL A 213 -15.98 -12.30 2.53
CA VAL A 213 -14.54 -12.01 2.55
C VAL A 213 -13.97 -12.09 1.13
N VAL A 214 -14.29 -13.16 0.38
CA VAL A 214 -13.86 -13.29 -1.04
C VAL A 214 -14.35 -12.11 -1.88
N GLY A 215 -15.60 -11.69 -1.70
CA GLY A 215 -16.16 -10.53 -2.39
C GLY A 215 -15.38 -9.23 -2.11
N TYR A 216 -14.98 -8.99 -0.87
CA TYR A 216 -14.15 -7.83 -0.51
C TYR A 216 -12.72 -7.94 -1.02
N VAL A 217 -12.14 -9.14 -1.06
CA VAL A 217 -10.82 -9.39 -1.65
C VAL A 217 -10.83 -9.09 -3.15
N LEU A 218 -11.86 -9.55 -3.87
CA LEU A 218 -12.04 -9.23 -5.29
C LEU A 218 -12.27 -7.74 -5.51
N LEU A 219 -13.05 -7.11 -4.64
CA LEU A 219 -13.30 -5.67 -4.72
C LEU A 219 -12.02 -4.86 -4.55
N ILE A 220 -11.21 -5.14 -3.52
CA ILE A 220 -9.97 -4.40 -3.29
C ILE A 220 -8.95 -4.68 -4.39
N ALA A 221 -8.86 -5.93 -4.86
CA ALA A 221 -8.00 -6.28 -5.99
C ALA A 221 -8.40 -5.50 -7.25
N THR A 222 -9.69 -5.47 -7.59
CA THR A 222 -10.18 -4.73 -8.76
C THR A 222 -9.95 -3.22 -8.61
N PHE A 223 -10.16 -2.67 -7.40
CA PHE A 223 -9.83 -1.27 -7.11
C PHE A 223 -8.36 -0.95 -7.40
N PHE A 224 -7.42 -1.75 -6.91
CA PHE A 224 -5.99 -1.52 -7.16
C PHE A 224 -5.59 -1.67 -8.62
N ALA A 225 -6.10 -2.67 -9.30
CA ALA A 225 -5.78 -2.93 -10.70
C ALA A 225 -6.10 -1.70 -11.58
N PHE A 226 -7.23 -1.03 -11.33
CA PHE A 226 -7.64 0.15 -12.10
C PHE A 226 -7.16 1.48 -11.51
N TYR A 227 -7.01 1.60 -10.18
CA TYR A 227 -6.43 2.79 -9.56
C TYR A 227 -5.01 3.06 -10.06
N PHE A 228 -4.21 1.98 -10.24
CA PHE A 228 -2.87 2.08 -10.82
C PHE A 228 -2.86 2.57 -12.27
N GLY A 229 -4.00 2.58 -12.97
CA GLY A 229 -4.13 3.21 -14.28
C GLY A 229 -3.78 4.69 -14.26
N LEU A 230 -4.13 5.42 -13.20
CA LEU A 230 -3.69 6.80 -13.04
C LEU A 230 -2.17 6.88 -12.84
N LEU A 231 -1.64 6.10 -11.90
CA LEU A 231 -0.22 6.14 -11.52
C LEU A 231 0.70 5.81 -12.71
N LEU A 232 0.31 4.82 -13.52
CA LEU A 232 1.13 4.34 -14.63
C LEU A 232 0.98 5.20 -15.90
N LYS A 233 -0.19 5.80 -16.15
CA LYS A 233 -0.51 6.42 -17.45
C LYS A 233 -0.51 7.95 -17.45
N LEU A 234 -0.52 8.59 -16.28
CA LEU A 234 -0.63 10.06 -16.17
C LEU A 234 0.41 10.81 -17.01
N ALA A 235 1.68 10.40 -16.93
CA ALA A 235 2.73 11.12 -17.65
C ALA A 235 2.66 10.96 -19.15
N GLY A 236 2.42 9.72 -19.61
CA GLY A 236 2.20 9.46 -21.03
C GLY A 236 1.00 10.25 -21.54
N PHE A 237 -0.08 10.33 -20.76
CA PHE A 237 -1.24 11.15 -21.07
C PHE A 237 -0.91 12.65 -21.20
N LEU A 238 -0.18 13.26 -20.25
CA LEU A 238 0.16 14.68 -20.32
C LEU A 238 1.02 15.01 -21.55
N VAL A 239 1.95 14.11 -21.91
CA VAL A 239 2.82 14.27 -23.08
C VAL A 239 2.03 14.09 -24.38
N GLU A 240 1.21 13.03 -24.48
CA GLU A 240 0.35 12.76 -25.65
C GLU A 240 -0.65 13.89 -25.93
N GLN A 241 -1.18 14.52 -24.89
CA GLN A 241 -2.16 15.61 -25.02
C GLN A 241 -1.51 17.00 -25.07
N HIS A 242 -0.17 17.09 -25.09
CA HIS A 242 0.57 18.36 -25.07
C HIS A 242 0.19 19.29 -23.89
N LEU A 243 -0.21 18.71 -22.75
CA LEU A 243 -0.63 19.45 -21.55
C LEU A 243 0.52 19.73 -20.58
N GLY A 244 1.59 18.94 -20.65
CA GLY A 244 2.71 19.06 -19.73
C GLY A 244 3.79 18.02 -19.98
N THR A 245 4.75 17.96 -19.06
CA THR A 245 5.90 17.05 -19.15
C THR A 245 5.77 15.89 -18.16
N ALA A 246 6.61 14.87 -18.34
CA ALA A 246 6.83 13.79 -17.39
C ALA A 246 7.13 14.30 -15.96
N ALA A 247 7.89 15.40 -15.84
CA ALA A 247 8.19 16.01 -14.55
C ALA A 247 6.94 16.61 -13.89
N VAL A 248 6.05 17.25 -14.66
CA VAL A 248 4.78 17.77 -14.15
C VAL A 248 3.89 16.64 -13.62
N ALA A 249 3.82 15.51 -14.31
CA ALA A 249 3.09 14.33 -13.84
C ALA A 249 3.68 13.75 -12.54
N ALA A 250 5.01 13.69 -12.42
CA ALA A 250 5.68 13.26 -11.18
C ALA A 250 5.32 14.18 -9.99
N THR A 251 5.32 15.50 -10.21
CA THR A 251 4.88 16.48 -9.22
C THR A 251 3.40 16.28 -8.86
N GLN A 252 2.53 16.02 -9.84
CA GLN A 252 1.11 15.75 -9.61
C GLN A 252 0.89 14.50 -8.74
N LEU A 253 1.57 13.39 -9.01
CA LEU A 253 1.47 12.17 -8.18
C LEU A 253 2.05 12.37 -6.77
N SER A 254 3.09 13.20 -6.64
CA SER A 254 3.65 13.57 -5.33
C SER A 254 2.66 14.37 -4.50
N VAL A 255 2.01 15.38 -5.11
CA VAL A 255 0.95 16.17 -4.48
C VAL A 255 -0.27 15.29 -4.16
N MET A 256 -0.64 14.35 -5.03
CA MET A 256 -1.71 13.37 -4.75
C MET A 256 -1.45 12.62 -3.45
N SER A 257 -0.21 12.16 -3.25
CA SER A 257 0.21 11.42 -2.06
C SER A 257 0.11 12.29 -0.80
N LEU A 258 0.50 13.56 -0.89
CA LEU A 258 0.37 14.53 0.22
C LEU A 258 -1.10 14.83 0.55
N ILE A 259 -1.95 15.03 -0.47
CA ILE A 259 -3.38 15.29 -0.30
C ILE A 259 -4.06 14.10 0.39
N GLY A 260 -3.64 12.87 0.07
CA GLY A 260 -4.15 11.66 0.70
C GLY A 260 -3.98 11.61 2.22
N LEU A 261 -3.05 12.38 2.81
CA LEU A 261 -2.91 12.50 4.26
C LEU A 261 -4.17 13.08 4.93
N LEU A 262 -4.84 14.04 4.29
CA LEU A 262 -6.01 14.71 4.87
C LEU A 262 -7.16 13.72 5.15
N PRO A 263 -7.67 12.94 4.17
CA PRO A 263 -8.70 11.95 4.42
C PRO A 263 -8.23 10.79 5.31
N SER A 264 -6.95 10.43 5.31
CA SER A 264 -6.40 9.45 6.27
C SER A 264 -6.56 9.94 7.72
N LEU A 265 -6.19 11.20 8.00
CA LEU A 265 -6.31 11.80 9.33
C LEU A 265 -7.77 12.01 9.74
N LEU A 266 -8.63 12.37 8.79
CA LEU A 266 -10.05 12.64 9.04
C LEU A 266 -10.94 11.39 8.91
N TYR A 267 -10.37 10.21 8.66
CA TYR A 267 -11.12 8.99 8.37
C TYR A 267 -12.20 8.68 9.42
N GLY A 268 -11.87 8.78 10.72
CA GLY A 268 -12.83 8.50 11.78
C GLY A 268 -14.06 9.42 11.74
N GLN A 269 -13.86 10.70 11.41
CA GLN A 269 -14.95 11.65 11.23
C GLN A 269 -15.74 11.37 9.95
N ILE A 270 -15.05 11.09 8.84
CA ILE A 270 -15.68 10.72 7.55
C ILE A 270 -16.56 9.48 7.74
N TYR A 271 -16.03 8.43 8.38
CA TYR A 271 -16.75 7.19 8.64
C TYR A 271 -17.95 7.40 9.58
N LYS A 272 -17.83 8.27 10.59
CA LYS A 272 -18.95 8.59 11.50
C LYS A 272 -20.17 9.14 10.76
N HIS A 273 -19.95 9.98 9.73
CA HIS A 273 -21.00 10.60 8.93
C HIS A 273 -21.49 9.72 7.78
N LEU A 274 -20.57 9.08 7.03
CA LEU A 274 -20.92 8.30 5.84
C LEU A 274 -21.30 6.85 6.15
N ARG A 275 -20.70 6.25 7.18
CA ARG A 275 -20.89 4.86 7.63
C ARG A 275 -20.88 3.87 6.46
N ARG A 276 -22.04 3.30 6.11
CA ARG A 276 -22.22 2.35 4.99
C ARG A 276 -21.89 2.94 3.61
N LEU A 277 -21.96 4.26 3.47
CA LEU A 277 -21.66 4.95 2.22
C LEU A 277 -20.17 5.25 2.04
N THR A 278 -19.32 4.95 3.03
CA THR A 278 -17.88 5.28 2.99
C THR A 278 -17.17 4.60 1.80
N ILE A 279 -17.40 3.29 1.60
CA ILE A 279 -16.83 2.54 0.48
C ILE A 279 -17.33 3.07 -0.87
N PRO A 280 -18.65 3.13 -1.15
CA PRO A 280 -19.11 3.57 -2.46
C PRO A 280 -18.74 5.02 -2.75
N ILE A 281 -18.79 5.93 -1.77
CA ILE A 281 -18.35 7.32 -1.96
C ILE A 281 -16.86 7.39 -2.26
N GLY A 282 -16.01 6.64 -1.55
CA GLY A 282 -14.58 6.60 -1.86
C GLY A 282 -14.28 6.13 -3.28
N LEU A 283 -14.99 5.09 -3.77
CA LEU A 283 -14.88 4.60 -5.14
C LEU A 283 -15.38 5.64 -6.17
N ILE A 284 -16.53 6.27 -5.89
CA ILE A 284 -17.16 7.30 -6.73
C ILE A 284 -16.38 8.62 -6.71
N ILE A 285 -15.55 8.89 -5.71
CA ILE A 285 -14.64 10.05 -5.74
C ILE A 285 -13.44 9.73 -6.65
N THR A 286 -12.90 8.52 -6.53
CA THR A 286 -11.68 8.10 -7.26
C THR A 286 -11.90 8.09 -8.78
N GLY A 287 -12.96 7.44 -9.26
CA GLY A 287 -13.22 7.26 -10.69
C GLY A 287 -13.35 8.59 -11.45
N PRO A 288 -14.32 9.45 -11.13
CA PRO A 288 -14.47 10.80 -11.66
C PRO A 288 -13.21 11.66 -11.55
N GLY A 289 -12.42 11.56 -10.47
CA GLY A 289 -11.12 12.24 -10.39
C GLY A 289 -10.20 11.85 -11.55
N ILE A 290 -10.08 10.55 -11.83
CA ILE A 290 -9.33 10.03 -12.99
C ILE A 290 -9.98 10.45 -14.32
N GLY A 291 -11.32 10.47 -14.39
CA GLY A 291 -12.07 10.86 -15.59
C GLY A 291 -11.86 12.33 -15.97
N ILE A 292 -11.85 13.23 -14.97
CA ILE A 292 -11.53 14.65 -15.15
C ILE A 292 -10.13 14.79 -15.76
N ILE A 293 -9.15 14.01 -15.30
CA ILE A 293 -7.81 14.02 -15.89
C ILE A 293 -7.87 13.51 -17.33
N ALA A 294 -8.50 12.36 -17.57
CA ALA A 294 -8.52 11.71 -18.88
C ALA A 294 -9.24 12.53 -19.98
N THR A 295 -10.12 13.45 -19.57
CA THR A 295 -10.86 14.36 -20.46
C THR A 295 -10.31 15.78 -20.44
N ALA A 296 -9.22 16.02 -19.73
CA ALA A 296 -8.65 17.35 -19.59
C ALA A 296 -8.14 17.92 -20.92
N GLY A 297 -8.55 19.15 -21.22
CA GLY A 297 -7.95 19.97 -22.28
C GLY A 297 -6.94 21.00 -21.77
N THR A 298 -6.75 21.11 -20.45
CA THR A 298 -5.83 22.06 -19.82
C THR A 298 -5.10 21.41 -18.65
N LEU A 299 -3.91 21.92 -18.33
CA LEU A 299 -3.14 21.45 -17.18
C LEU A 299 -3.86 21.72 -15.85
N THR A 300 -4.63 22.80 -15.74
CA THR A 300 -5.41 23.11 -14.53
C THR A 300 -6.45 22.02 -14.24
N MET A 301 -7.11 21.50 -15.28
CA MET A 301 -8.10 20.44 -15.12
C MET A 301 -7.47 19.13 -14.63
N THR A 302 -6.23 18.82 -15.05
CA THR A 302 -5.52 17.64 -14.55
C THR A 302 -5.16 17.79 -13.07
N TRP A 303 -4.77 18.99 -12.62
CA TRP A 303 -4.57 19.27 -11.20
C TRP A 303 -5.83 19.05 -10.36
N ILE A 304 -6.99 19.52 -10.83
CA ILE A 304 -8.27 19.30 -10.13
C ILE A 304 -8.56 17.80 -9.98
N GLY A 305 -8.39 17.02 -11.05
CA GLY A 305 -8.60 15.57 -11.00
C GLY A 305 -7.59 14.85 -10.10
N ILE A 306 -6.34 15.34 -10.00
CA ILE A 306 -5.32 14.83 -9.08
C ILE A 306 -5.70 15.05 -7.62
N VAL A 307 -6.20 16.25 -7.28
CA VAL A 307 -6.70 16.53 -5.93
C VAL A 307 -7.84 15.57 -5.59
N ILE A 308 -8.82 15.41 -6.47
CA ILE A 308 -10.01 14.57 -6.24
C ILE A 308 -9.61 13.08 -6.10
N SER A 309 -8.79 12.56 -7.01
CA SER A 309 -8.37 11.15 -6.99
C SER A 309 -7.51 10.79 -5.76
N GLY A 310 -6.79 11.76 -5.18
CA GLY A 310 -6.03 11.59 -3.94
C GLY A 310 -6.88 11.26 -2.71
N PHE A 311 -8.18 11.55 -2.71
CA PHE A 311 -9.07 11.24 -1.59
C PHE A 311 -9.55 9.79 -1.54
N GLY A 312 -9.48 9.09 -2.67
CA GLY A 312 -10.07 7.76 -2.85
C GLY A 312 -9.49 6.68 -1.95
N LEU A 313 -8.23 6.31 -2.23
CA LEU A 313 -7.52 5.21 -1.57
C LEU A 313 -7.54 5.34 -0.03
N PRO A 314 -7.23 6.51 0.58
CA PRO A 314 -7.29 6.70 2.03
C PRO A 314 -8.64 6.42 2.70
N ILE A 315 -9.75 6.63 1.97
CA ILE A 315 -11.11 6.41 2.50
C ILE A 315 -11.53 4.96 2.29
N VAL A 316 -11.27 4.41 1.10
CA VAL A 316 -11.68 3.08 0.69
C VAL A 316 -10.97 2.01 1.52
N MET A 317 -9.68 2.19 1.78
CA MET A 317 -8.83 1.20 2.44
C MET A 317 -9.32 0.78 3.83
N PRO A 318 -9.37 1.68 4.83
CA PRO A 318 -9.74 1.27 6.18
C PRO A 318 -11.20 0.81 6.25
N ALA A 319 -12.07 1.35 5.37
CA ALA A 319 -13.47 0.94 5.30
C ALA A 319 -13.65 -0.50 4.84
N ILE A 320 -12.90 -0.97 3.83
CA ILE A 320 -12.97 -2.37 3.40
C ILE A 320 -12.41 -3.29 4.50
N PHE A 321 -11.26 -2.97 5.09
CA PHE A 321 -10.69 -3.78 6.18
C PHE A 321 -11.64 -3.87 7.38
N GLY A 322 -12.29 -2.77 7.75
CA GLY A 322 -13.33 -2.78 8.79
C GLY A 322 -14.53 -3.67 8.41
N LYS A 323 -14.99 -3.62 7.16
CA LYS A 323 -16.08 -4.49 6.70
C LYS A 323 -15.71 -5.97 6.65
N VAL A 324 -14.49 -6.29 6.26
CA VAL A 324 -13.96 -7.66 6.33
C VAL A 324 -13.95 -8.14 7.77
N ALA A 325 -13.50 -7.31 8.71
CA ALA A 325 -13.50 -7.64 10.13
C ALA A 325 -14.91 -7.89 10.70
N GLU A 326 -15.94 -7.22 10.16
CA GLU A 326 -17.34 -7.46 10.54
C GLU A 326 -17.93 -8.76 9.97
N VAL A 327 -17.52 -9.18 8.77
CA VAL A 327 -18.17 -10.31 8.06
C VAL A 327 -17.36 -11.61 8.09
N GLN A 328 -16.11 -11.58 8.54
CA GLN A 328 -15.25 -12.75 8.60
C GLN A 328 -15.79 -13.82 9.56
N PRO A 329 -15.51 -15.12 9.32
CA PRO A 329 -15.83 -16.17 10.28
C PRO A 329 -15.12 -15.95 11.62
N GLU A 330 -15.75 -16.37 12.71
CA GLU A 330 -15.14 -16.31 14.04
C GLU A 330 -13.76 -16.99 14.04
N GLY A 331 -12.78 -16.35 14.68
CA GLY A 331 -11.40 -16.84 14.74
C GLY A 331 -10.59 -16.71 13.44
N SER A 332 -11.14 -16.20 12.34
CA SER A 332 -10.47 -16.17 11.01
C SER A 332 -9.88 -14.80 10.64
N SER A 333 -9.50 -13.99 11.64
CA SER A 333 -8.98 -12.63 11.42
C SER A 333 -7.63 -12.58 10.71
N ASN A 334 -6.79 -13.59 10.94
CA ASN A 334 -5.48 -13.67 10.32
C ASN A 334 -5.61 -14.04 8.84
N LEU A 335 -6.33 -15.13 8.52
CA LEU A 335 -6.59 -15.53 7.14
C LEU A 335 -7.26 -14.43 6.33
N SER A 336 -8.28 -13.76 6.88
CA SER A 336 -8.99 -12.70 6.14
C SER A 336 -8.09 -11.50 5.82
N SER A 337 -7.26 -11.07 6.77
CA SER A 337 -6.28 -10.00 6.55
C SER A 337 -5.19 -10.42 5.55
N ALA A 338 -4.76 -11.68 5.61
CA ALA A 338 -3.78 -12.24 4.67
C ALA A 338 -4.34 -12.30 3.24
N LEU A 339 -5.59 -12.75 3.05
CA LEU A 339 -6.25 -12.77 1.75
C LEU A 339 -6.43 -11.37 1.16
N MET A 340 -6.75 -10.39 2.00
CA MET A 340 -6.79 -8.97 1.61
C MET A 340 -5.43 -8.50 1.08
N LEU A 341 -4.35 -8.81 1.80
CA LEU A 341 -2.99 -8.44 1.40
C LEU A 341 -2.55 -9.15 0.11
N VAL A 342 -2.91 -10.43 -0.06
CA VAL A 342 -2.70 -11.18 -1.30
C VAL A 342 -3.41 -10.47 -2.45
N GLY A 343 -4.70 -10.16 -2.29
CA GLY A 343 -5.50 -9.47 -3.31
C GLY A 343 -4.90 -8.14 -3.74
N ILE A 344 -4.46 -7.32 -2.78
CA ILE A 344 -3.78 -6.04 -3.06
C ILE A 344 -2.48 -6.26 -3.84
N ASN A 345 -1.55 -7.08 -3.33
CA ASN A 345 -0.22 -7.21 -3.94
C ASN A 345 -0.26 -7.84 -5.32
N VAL A 346 -1.13 -8.85 -5.52
CA VAL A 346 -1.34 -9.48 -6.83
C VAL A 346 -1.96 -8.49 -7.81
N ALA A 347 -2.97 -7.72 -7.39
CA ALA A 347 -3.59 -6.72 -8.24
C ALA A 347 -2.63 -5.60 -8.65
N VAL A 348 -1.81 -5.11 -7.72
CA VAL A 348 -0.79 -4.09 -8.02
C VAL A 348 0.23 -4.64 -9.02
N PHE A 349 0.74 -5.86 -8.79
CA PHE A 349 1.69 -6.50 -9.69
C PHE A 349 1.14 -6.68 -11.10
N LEU A 350 -0.09 -7.20 -11.21
CA LEU A 350 -0.77 -7.47 -12.48
C LEU A 350 -1.42 -6.22 -13.10
N SER A 351 -1.38 -5.05 -12.45
CA SER A 351 -2.08 -3.86 -12.94
C SER A 351 -1.68 -3.45 -14.35
N PRO A 352 -0.39 -3.43 -14.77
CA PRO A 352 -0.03 -3.08 -16.14
C PRO A 352 -0.66 -4.04 -17.17
N GLN A 353 -0.69 -5.35 -16.87
CA GLN A 353 -1.23 -6.38 -17.74
C GLN A 353 -2.76 -6.32 -17.80
N VAL A 354 -3.44 -6.16 -16.66
CA VAL A 354 -4.90 -6.02 -16.61
C VAL A 354 -5.34 -4.80 -17.42
N LEU A 355 -4.65 -3.67 -17.26
CA LEU A 355 -4.94 -2.46 -18.00
C LEU A 355 -4.72 -2.64 -19.49
N ALA A 356 -3.59 -3.22 -19.91
CA ALA A 356 -3.27 -3.47 -21.31
C ALA A 356 -4.31 -4.38 -22.00
N VAL A 357 -4.68 -5.49 -21.35
CA VAL A 357 -5.69 -6.42 -21.86
C VAL A 357 -7.06 -5.73 -21.97
N THR A 358 -7.48 -5.00 -20.93
CA THR A 358 -8.80 -4.35 -20.92
C THR A 358 -8.92 -3.30 -22.03
N THR A 359 -7.86 -2.54 -22.29
CA THR A 359 -7.87 -1.55 -23.37
C THR A 359 -7.78 -2.19 -24.75
N GLN A 360 -7.00 -3.27 -24.89
CA GLN A 360 -6.90 -4.01 -26.15
C GLN A 360 -8.25 -4.61 -26.57
N ILE A 361 -9.06 -5.10 -25.62
CA ILE A 361 -10.41 -5.63 -25.87
C ILE A 361 -11.32 -4.57 -26.53
N ILE A 362 -11.19 -3.30 -26.15
CA ILE A 362 -11.96 -2.19 -26.74
C ILE A 362 -11.26 -1.55 -27.95
N GLY A 363 -10.21 -2.17 -28.48
CA GLY A 363 -9.47 -1.71 -29.65
C GLY A 363 -8.68 -0.41 -29.44
N GLN A 364 -8.36 -0.06 -28.20
CA GLN A 364 -7.64 1.16 -27.84
C GLN A 364 -6.36 0.85 -27.08
N THR A 365 -5.31 1.65 -27.25
CA THR A 365 -4.04 1.48 -26.53
C THR A 365 -3.48 2.80 -26.00
N SER A 366 -4.19 3.91 -26.18
CA SER A 366 -3.78 5.23 -25.70
C SER A 366 -3.85 5.34 -24.18
N ASN A 367 -2.99 6.17 -23.59
CA ASN A 367 -3.00 6.43 -22.15
C ASN A 367 -4.34 7.00 -21.69
N LYS A 368 -4.93 7.87 -22.52
CA LYS A 368 -6.29 8.41 -22.32
C LYS A 368 -7.34 7.30 -22.20
N ALA A 369 -7.34 6.35 -23.14
CA ALA A 369 -8.30 5.24 -23.12
C ALA A 369 -8.15 4.37 -21.87
N THR A 370 -6.90 4.08 -21.45
CA THR A 370 -6.65 3.34 -20.21
C THR A 370 -7.20 4.05 -18.97
N MET A 371 -7.04 5.38 -18.88
CA MET A 371 -7.57 6.16 -17.76
C MET A 371 -9.10 6.25 -17.79
N LEU A 372 -9.71 6.32 -18.97
CA LEU A 372 -11.17 6.26 -19.11
C LEU A 372 -11.74 4.89 -18.72
N VAL A 373 -11.10 3.80 -19.13
CA VAL A 373 -11.46 2.44 -18.68
C VAL A 373 -11.39 2.34 -17.16
N SER A 374 -10.31 2.86 -16.56
CA SER A 374 -10.14 2.88 -15.11
C SER A 374 -11.25 3.68 -14.42
N THR A 375 -11.63 4.82 -15.00
CA THR A 375 -12.75 5.66 -14.54
C THR A 375 -14.06 4.88 -14.53
N VAL A 376 -14.41 4.25 -15.65
CA VAL A 376 -15.65 3.48 -15.81
C VAL A 376 -15.69 2.32 -14.83
N MET A 377 -14.59 1.55 -14.72
CA MET A 377 -14.52 0.40 -13.82
C MET A 377 -14.66 0.81 -12.35
N LEU A 378 -13.99 1.87 -11.92
CA LEU A 378 -14.12 2.37 -10.55
C LEU A 378 -15.50 2.95 -10.25
N PHE A 379 -16.12 3.62 -11.23
CA PHE A 379 -17.49 4.11 -11.10
C PHE A 379 -18.50 2.96 -11.02
N VAL A 380 -18.36 1.93 -11.86
CA VAL A 380 -19.20 0.72 -11.83
C VAL A 380 -19.05 0.00 -10.49
N LEU A 381 -17.82 -0.19 -9.99
CA LEU A 381 -17.59 -0.75 -8.65
C LEU A 381 -18.25 0.08 -7.56
N GLY A 382 -18.13 1.41 -7.65
CA GLY A 382 -18.76 2.35 -6.72
C GLY A 382 -20.29 2.26 -6.76
N ALA A 383 -20.89 2.17 -7.93
CA ALA A 383 -22.33 2.01 -8.12
C ALA A 383 -22.83 0.66 -7.59
N ILE A 384 -22.12 -0.44 -7.87
CA ILE A 384 -22.43 -1.76 -7.31
C ILE A 384 -22.41 -1.70 -5.78
N GLN A 385 -21.36 -1.12 -5.19
CA GLN A 385 -21.27 -0.95 -3.74
C GLN A 385 -22.35 -0.04 -3.17
N LEU A 386 -22.75 0.99 -3.91
CA LEU A 386 -23.81 1.91 -3.49
C LEU A 386 -25.15 1.15 -3.42
N VAL A 387 -25.45 0.36 -4.45
CA VAL A 387 -26.65 -0.50 -4.47
C VAL A 387 -26.60 -1.51 -3.34
N MET A 388 -25.48 -2.18 -3.10
CA MET A 388 -25.34 -3.12 -1.98
C MET A 388 -25.52 -2.45 -0.61
N ALA A 389 -25.01 -1.22 -0.46
CA ALA A 389 -25.12 -0.46 0.79
C ALA A 389 -26.54 0.05 1.06
N THR A 390 -27.33 0.32 0.02
CA THR A 390 -28.72 0.81 0.16
C THR A 390 -29.75 -0.31 0.25
N THR A 391 -29.49 -1.48 -0.36
CA THR A 391 -30.44 -2.61 -0.42
C THR A 391 -30.38 -3.55 0.78
N LYS A 392 -29.23 -3.68 1.48
CA LYS A 392 -29.16 -4.46 2.72
C LYS A 392 -29.94 -3.76 3.85
N LYS A 393 -31.16 -4.23 4.12
CA LYS A 393 -31.93 -3.89 5.33
C LYS A 393 -31.15 -4.38 6.56
N GLN A 394 -30.99 -3.53 7.57
CA GLN A 394 -30.40 -3.95 8.84
C GLN A 394 -31.28 -5.05 9.48
N PRO A 395 -30.70 -6.10 10.08
CA PRO A 395 -31.42 -6.78 11.14
C PRO A 395 -31.68 -5.73 12.23
N ILE A 396 -32.95 -5.50 12.53
CA ILE A 396 -33.36 -4.65 13.63
C ILE A 396 -32.71 -5.25 14.88
N LYS A 397 -31.67 -4.59 15.41
CA LYS A 397 -31.15 -4.95 16.72
C LYS A 397 -32.28 -4.62 17.70
N ASN A 398 -32.96 -5.65 18.20
CA ASN A 398 -34.09 -5.48 19.10
C ASN A 398 -33.66 -4.57 20.25
N ARG A 399 -34.45 -3.51 20.47
CA ARG A 399 -34.26 -2.51 21.52
C ARG A 399 -34.34 -3.09 22.95
N SER A 400 -34.48 -4.42 23.10
CA SER A 400 -34.60 -5.13 24.37
C SER A 400 -33.27 -5.37 25.09
N GLU A 401 -32.11 -5.25 24.43
CA GLU A 401 -30.80 -5.47 25.07
C GLU A 401 -30.15 -4.19 25.65
N MET A 402 -30.81 -3.02 25.53
CA MET A 402 -30.36 -1.78 26.18
C MET A 402 -31.03 -1.51 27.54
N LYS A 403 -31.80 -2.48 28.05
CA LYS A 403 -32.40 -2.43 29.39
C LYS A 403 -32.24 -3.80 30.07
N SER A 404 -31.01 -4.16 30.41
CA SER A 404 -30.72 -5.13 31.47
C SER A 404 -29.42 -4.75 32.15
#